data_AF-A0A196Q6U7-F1
#
_entry.id   AF-A0A196Q6U7-F1
#
_cell.length_a   1.000
_cell.length_b   1.000
_cell.length_c   1.000
_cell.angle_alpha   90.00
_cell.angle_beta   90.00
_cell.angle_gamma   90.00
#
_symmetry.space_group_name_H-M   'P 1'
#
loop_
_entity.id
_entity.type
_entity.pdbx_description
1 polymer ?
#
loop_
_entity_poly.entity_id
_entity_poly.type
_entity_poly.pdbx_seq_one_letter_code
_entity_poly.pdbx_strand_id
1 'polypeptide(L)'
;MSLTFFVFLLMGLIATVVFVLGYYRGVTGAVTDHQNSDNAAPIPDEENSNYGLAIVCAVIASAVIIASVGFVPEMMYAGPLLAIVTATMNGVAFFKDPQAQ
;
A
#
# COMPACT_ATOMS: atom_id res chain seq x y z
N MET A 1 -16.60 -6.19 23.64
CA MET A 1 -15.57 -5.74 22.69
C MET A 1 -14.21 -5.98 23.32
N SER A 2 -13.29 -6.65 22.62
CA SER A 2 -11.94 -6.95 23.14
C SER A 2 -10.96 -5.80 22.88
N LEU A 3 -9.91 -5.70 23.69
CA LEU A 3 -8.79 -4.75 23.50
C LEU A 3 -8.19 -4.84 22.08
N THR A 4 -8.05 -6.06 21.55
CA THR A 4 -7.52 -6.33 20.20
C THR A 4 -8.31 -5.63 19.10
N PHE A 5 -9.63 -5.54 19.23
CA PHE A 5 -10.45 -4.80 18.28
C PHE A 5 -10.07 -3.31 18.23
N PHE A 6 -9.91 -2.67 19.40
CA PHE A 6 -9.54 -1.25 19.46
C PHE A 6 -8.14 -0.99 18.91
N VAL A 7 -7.19 -1.91 19.12
CA VAL A 7 -5.84 -1.81 18.57
C VAL A 7 -5.87 -1.83 17.04
N PHE A 8 -6.54 -2.81 16.43
CA PHE A 8 -6.67 -2.87 14.96
C PHE A 8 -7.45 -1.69 14.40
N LEU A 9 -8.49 -1.24 15.09
CA LEU A 9 -9.27 -0.09 14.67
C LEU A 9 -8.43 1.19 14.66
N LEU A 10 -7.66 1.46 15.72
CA LEU A 10 -6.78 2.63 15.79
C LEU A 10 -5.67 2.56 14.74
N MET A 11 -5.00 1.41 14.61
CA MET A 11 -3.96 1.24 13.58
C MET A 11 -4.54 1.39 12.16
N GLY A 12 -5.72 0.82 11.89
CA GLY A 12 -6.39 0.95 10.61
C GLY A 12 -6.79 2.39 10.31
N LEU A 13 -7.25 3.15 11.31
CA LEU A 13 -7.57 4.55 11.16
C LEU A 13 -6.32 5.38 10.83
N ILE A 14 -5.21 5.15 11.54
CA ILE A 14 -3.93 5.82 11.26
C ILE A 14 -3.43 5.47 9.86
N ALA A 15 -3.41 4.19 9.49
CA ALA A 15 -2.99 3.74 8.17
C ALA A 15 -3.85 4.34 7.05
N THR A 16 -5.17 4.45 7.27
CA THR A 16 -6.09 5.09 6.32
C THR A 16 -5.75 6.56 6.12
N VAL A 17 -5.49 7.31 7.21
CA VAL A 17 -5.10 8.72 7.12
C VAL A 17 -3.79 8.87 6.35
N VAL A 18 -2.78 8.04 6.66
CA VAL A 18 -1.49 8.05 5.95
C VAL A 18 -1.68 7.75 4.46
N PHE A 19 -2.48 6.75 4.13
CA PHE A 19 -2.78 6.38 2.75
C PHE A 19 -3.49 7.50 1.99
N VAL A 20 -4.54 8.09 2.57
CA VAL A 20 -5.32 9.17 1.94
C VAL A 20 -4.45 10.40 1.71
N LEU A 21 -3.65 10.81 2.69
CA LEU A 21 -2.76 11.97 2.54
C LEU A 21 -1.66 11.73 1.50
N GLY A 22 -1.05 10.54 1.51
CA GLY A 22 -0.06 10.15 0.50
C GLY A 22 -0.67 10.14 -0.89
N TYR A 23 -1.82 9.48 -1.05
CA TYR A 23 -2.55 9.39 -2.31
C TYR A 23 -2.96 10.77 -2.84
N TYR A 24 -3.54 11.62 -1.99
CA TYR A 24 -3.93 12.97 -2.37
C TYR A 24 -2.72 13.75 -2.91
N ARG A 25 -1.60 13.71 -2.17
CA ARG A 25 -0.36 14.37 -2.58
C ARG A 25 0.17 13.84 -3.92
N GLY A 26 0.27 12.51 -4.05
CA GLY A 26 0.76 11.86 -5.26
C GLY A 26 -0.09 12.21 -6.49
N VAL A 27 -1.42 12.16 -6.35
CA VAL A 27 -2.34 12.54 -7.44
C VAL A 27 -2.21 14.02 -7.78
N THR A 28 -2.17 14.92 -6.79
CA THR A 28 -2.01 16.35 -7.07
C THR A 28 -0.68 16.69 -7.73
N GLY A 29 0.40 16.00 -7.36
CA GLY A 29 1.71 16.14 -7.98
C GLY A 29 1.69 15.69 -9.44
N ALA A 30 1.18 14.47 -9.70
CA ALA A 30 1.06 13.93 -11.05
C ALA A 30 0.18 14.80 -11.96
N VAL A 31 -0.93 15.34 -11.45
CA VAL A 31 -1.81 16.25 -12.22
C VAL A 31 -1.10 17.58 -12.52
N THR A 32 -0.35 18.12 -11.57
CA THR A 32 0.40 19.38 -11.75
C THR A 32 1.54 19.19 -12.76
N ASP A 33 2.26 18.07 -12.68
CA ASP A 33 3.33 17.73 -13.62
C ASP A 33 2.79 17.52 -15.04
N HIS A 34 1.63 16.87 -15.18
CA HIS A 34 0.95 16.71 -16.46
C HIS A 34 0.47 18.06 -17.05
N GLN A 35 0.02 19.00 -16.21
CA GLN A 35 -0.41 20.34 -16.67
C GLN A 35 0.78 21.23 -17.10
N ASN A 36 1.96 21.01 -16.52
CA ASN A 36 3.17 21.78 -16.83
C ASN A 36 4.07 21.13 -17.91
N SER A 37 3.77 19.89 -18.32
CA SER A 37 4.55 19.13 -19.29
C SER A 37 4.21 19.46 -20.74
N ASP A 38 4.53 20.70 -21.17
CA ASP A 38 4.77 21.02 -22.60
C ASP A 38 6.14 20.45 -23.08
N ASN A 39 6.92 19.84 -22.19
CA ASN A 39 8.21 19.19 -22.47
C ASN A 39 8.33 17.84 -21.73
N ALA A 40 7.32 16.96 -21.90
CA ALA A 40 7.28 15.66 -21.22
C ALA A 40 8.56 14.85 -21.46
N ALA A 41 9.36 14.65 -20.40
CA ALA A 41 10.39 13.64 -20.40
C ALA A 41 9.75 12.28 -20.71
N PRO A 42 10.36 11.43 -21.55
CA PRO A 42 9.78 10.14 -21.89
C PRO A 42 9.51 9.35 -20.60
N ILE A 43 8.29 8.85 -20.47
CA ILE A 43 7.90 7.91 -19.41
C ILE A 43 8.93 6.78 -19.48
N PRO A 44 9.73 6.54 -18.42
CA PRO A 44 10.75 5.50 -18.47
C PRO A 44 10.06 4.17 -18.76
N ASP A 45 10.52 3.50 -19.82
CA ASP A 45 9.95 2.24 -20.26
C ASP A 45 9.91 1.24 -19.09
N GLU A 46 8.72 0.69 -18.81
CA GLU A 46 8.44 -0.27 -17.73
C GLU A 46 9.23 -1.60 -17.85
N GLU A 47 10.06 -1.75 -18.88
CA GLU A 47 10.74 -2.99 -19.28
C GLU A 47 11.61 -3.60 -18.18
N ASN A 48 12.07 -2.80 -17.20
CA ASN A 48 12.85 -3.28 -16.05
C ASN A 48 12.09 -3.28 -14.71
N SER A 49 10.79 -2.99 -14.71
CA SER A 49 10.00 -2.94 -13.48
C SER A 49 9.55 -4.35 -13.08
N ASN A 50 10.34 -5.03 -12.25
CA ASN A 50 10.10 -6.41 -11.84
C ASN A 50 8.99 -6.53 -10.76
N TYR A 51 7.81 -5.97 -11.04
CA TYR A 51 6.64 -6.06 -10.16
C TYR A 51 6.06 -7.47 -10.11
N GLY A 52 6.34 -8.31 -11.11
CA GLY A 52 5.86 -9.69 -11.18
C GLY A 52 6.27 -10.52 -9.95
N LEU A 53 7.51 -10.35 -9.47
CA LEU A 53 7.98 -11.05 -8.27
C LEU A 53 7.21 -10.59 -7.01
N ALA A 54 6.96 -9.28 -6.88
CA ALA A 54 6.20 -8.74 -5.75
C ALA A 54 4.75 -9.26 -5.74
N ILE A 55 4.11 -9.35 -6.90
CA ILE A 55 2.75 -9.90 -7.04
C ILE A 55 2.73 -11.38 -6.66
N VAL A 56 3.65 -12.18 -7.19
CA VAL A 56 3.73 -13.61 -6.86
C VAL A 56 3.97 -13.82 -5.37
N CYS A 57 4.89 -13.08 -4.75
CA CYS A 57 5.12 -13.14 -3.32
C CYS A 57 3.88 -12.77 -2.50
N ALA A 58 3.14 -11.73 -2.90
CA ALA A 58 1.91 -11.31 -2.23
C ALA A 58 0.81 -12.39 -2.31
N VAL A 59 0.64 -13.02 -3.48
CA VAL A 59 -0.33 -14.10 -3.67
C VAL A 59 0.02 -15.32 -2.81
N ILE A 60 1.30 -15.73 -2.81
CA ILE A 60 1.76 -16.87 -1.99
C ILE A 60 1.57 -16.56 -0.50
N ALA A 61 1.96 -15.37 -0.04
CA ALA A 61 1.80 -14.98 1.36
C ALA A 61 0.33 -14.99 1.80
N SER A 62 -0.57 -14.47 0.95
CA SER A 62 -2.02 -14.49 1.20
C SER A 62 -2.56 -15.93 1.30
N ALA A 63 -2.17 -16.80 0.35
CA ALA A 63 -2.59 -18.20 0.34
C ALA A 63 -2.11 -18.96 1.59
N VAL A 64 -0.87 -18.74 2.02
CA VAL A 64 -0.32 -19.35 3.25
C VAL A 64 -1.11 -18.92 4.48
N ILE A 65 -1.42 -17.61 4.59
CA ILE A 65 -2.18 -17.08 5.71
C ILE A 65 -3.57 -17.68 5.76
N ILE A 66 -4.30 -17.70 4.64
CA ILE A 66 -5.64 -18.29 4.57
C ILE A 66 -5.61 -19.77 4.94
N ALA A 67 -4.67 -20.54 4.39
CA ALA A 67 -4.52 -21.96 4.70
C ALA A 67 -4.20 -22.21 6.18
N SER A 68 -3.39 -21.34 6.79
CA SER A 68 -2.98 -21.47 8.20
C SER A 68 -4.09 -21.17 9.21
N VAL A 69 -5.18 -20.50 8.81
CA VAL A 69 -6.35 -20.25 9.69
C VAL A 69 -6.98 -21.56 10.18
N GLY A 70 -6.94 -22.62 9.37
CA GLY A 70 -7.47 -23.93 9.74
C GLY A 70 -6.65 -24.66 10.82
N PHE A 71 -5.41 -24.24 11.06
CA PHE A 71 -4.51 -24.83 12.06
C PHE A 71 -4.32 -23.94 13.28
N VAL A 72 -4.17 -22.63 13.06
CA VAL A 72 -3.92 -21.63 14.10
C VAL A 72 -4.98 -20.54 13.98
N PRO A 73 -6.00 -20.53 14.88
CA PRO A 73 -7.10 -19.56 14.81
C PRO A 73 -6.65 -18.09 14.89
N GLU A 74 -5.51 -17.83 15.53
CA GLU A 74 -4.92 -16.48 15.63
C GLU A 74 -4.48 -15.91 14.28
N MET A 75 -4.27 -16.75 13.25
CA MET A 75 -3.94 -16.29 11.89
C MET A 75 -5.07 -15.49 11.23
N MET A 76 -6.29 -15.53 11.78
CA MET A 76 -7.38 -14.64 11.36
C MET A 76 -7.01 -13.15 11.52
N TYR A 77 -6.12 -12.80 12.47
CA TYR A 77 -5.64 -11.42 12.66
C TYR A 77 -4.55 -11.00 11.68
N ALA A 78 -3.93 -11.94 10.96
CA ALA A 78 -2.91 -11.61 9.98
C ALA A 78 -3.49 -10.83 8.79
N GLY A 79 -4.74 -11.10 8.39
CA GLY A 79 -5.42 -10.36 7.31
C GLY A 79 -5.54 -8.86 7.60
N PRO A 80 -6.18 -8.45 8.71
CA PRO A 80 -6.23 -7.05 9.13
C PRO A 80 -4.85 -6.41 9.25
N LEU A 81 -3.87 -7.12 9.80
CA LEU A 81 -2.51 -6.61 9.96
C LEU A 81 -1.83 -6.35 8.60
N LEU A 82 -1.97 -7.26 7.64
CA LEU A 82 -1.48 -7.07 6.28
C LEU A 82 -2.12 -5.87 5.60
N ALA A 83 -3.44 -5.72 5.69
CA ALA A 83 -4.13 -4.59 5.10
C ALA A 83 -3.61 -3.24 5.63
N ILE A 84 -3.39 -3.14 6.95
CA ILE A 84 -2.83 -1.95 7.61
C ILE A 84 -1.41 -1.66 7.11
N VAL A 85 -0.56 -2.69 7.07
CA VAL A 85 0.84 -2.56 6.63
C VAL A 85 0.90 -2.14 5.16
N THR A 86 0.12 -2.78 4.29
CA THR A 86 0.04 -2.42 2.86
C THR A 86 -0.44 -1.00 2.65
N ALA A 87 -1.54 -0.59 3.30
CA ALA A 87 -2.05 0.78 3.20
C ALA A 87 -1.01 1.82 3.66
N THR A 88 -0.31 1.54 4.77
CA THR A 88 0.73 2.41 5.30
C THR A 88 1.92 2.51 4.35
N MET A 89 2.45 1.38 3.86
CA MET A 89 3.58 1.37 2.94
C MET A 89 3.26 2.09 1.63
N ASN A 90 2.08 1.85 1.06
CA ASN A 90 1.65 2.55 -0.16
C ASN A 90 1.51 4.06 0.09
N GLY A 91 0.89 4.46 1.20
CA GLY A 91 0.78 5.87 1.58
C GLY A 91 2.15 6.54 1.71
N VAL A 92 3.09 5.90 2.41
CA VAL A 92 4.47 6.37 2.58
C VAL A 92 5.23 6.41 1.24
N ALA A 93 5.00 5.45 0.34
CA ALA A 93 5.63 5.44 -0.98
C ALA A 93 5.25 6.69 -1.78
N PHE A 94 3.97 7.09 -1.77
CA PHE A 94 3.53 8.34 -2.40
C PHE A 94 4.16 9.61 -1.81
N PHE A 95 4.60 9.58 -0.55
CA PHE A 95 5.36 10.70 0.04
C PHE A 95 6.82 10.76 -0.41
N LYS A 96 7.40 9.62 -0.79
CA LYS A 96 8.79 9.53 -1.24
C LYS A 96 8.96 9.66 -2.75
N ASP A 97 7.86 9.64 -3.50
CA ASP A 97 7.89 9.80 -4.94
C ASP A 97 8.39 11.21 -5.31
N PRO A 98 9.53 11.34 -6.00
CA PRO A 98 10.09 12.64 -6.40
C PRO A 98 9.16 13.43 -7.32
N GLN A 99 8.22 12.79 -8.02
CA GLN A 99 7.25 13.45 -8.90
C GLN A 99 6.02 14.01 -8.15
N ALA A 100 5.97 13.84 -6.83
CA ALA A 100 4.97 14.46 -5.94
C ALA A 100 5.46 15.77 -5.28
N GLN A 101 6.54 16.37 -5.80
CA GLN A 101 7.08 17.70 -5.44
C GLN A 101 7.07 18.59 -6.67
#